data_AF-A0A7S1ZG68-F1
#
_entry.id   AF-A0A7S1ZG68-F1
#
_cell.length_a   1.000
_cell.length_b   1.000
_cell.length_c   1.000
_cell.angle_alpha   90.00
_cell.angle_beta   90.00
_cell.angle_gamma   90.00
#
_symmetry.space_group_name_H-M   'P 1'
#
loop_
_entity.id
_entity.type
_entity.pdbx_description
1 polymer ?
#
loop_
_entity_poly.entity_id
_entity_poly.type
_entity_poly.pdbx_seq_one_letter_code
_entity_poly.pdbx_strand_id
1 'polypeptide(L)'
;MWRLPDLLTFHVKRFNCSARWREKITTKVNFPLTGLDMSEWCDKESPAMQGPDGSCVYDLYGVVNHYGGMTGGHYVATCKATVCSPDGSEELGYNFNGTCNGESGAGVETVQSGWRLGRNKDKESTTSQAKLIAAASARAAAESPEPLWLQFDDDLVEPIPPKNVVSEMAYVLFYRRRRISSSNIAKYSTLE
;
A
#
# COMPACT_ATOMS: atom_id res chain seq x y z
N MET A 1 8.12 21.76 -1.61
CA MET A 1 6.94 21.35 -0.82
C MET A 1 7.12 21.77 0.63
N TRP A 2 6.08 22.36 1.23
CA TRP A 2 6.14 22.94 2.59
C TRP A 2 5.77 21.97 3.72
N ARG A 3 4.93 20.96 3.45
CA ARG A 3 4.61 19.89 4.40
C ARG A 3 4.49 18.58 3.66
N LEU A 4 4.90 17.50 4.31
CA LEU A 4 4.87 16.15 3.77
C LEU A 4 3.90 15.29 4.59
N PRO A 5 2.92 14.62 3.95
CA PRO A 5 1.96 13.77 4.64
C PRO A 5 2.55 12.41 4.99
N ASP A 6 2.01 11.72 5.98
CA ASP A 6 2.45 10.35 6.29
C ASP A 6 2.06 9.33 5.21
N LEU A 7 0.98 9.60 4.50
CA LEU A 7 0.55 8.87 3.31
C LEU A 7 0.61 9.82 2.12
N LEU A 8 1.58 9.57 1.24
CA LEU A 8 1.77 10.32 0.02
C LEU A 8 1.10 9.58 -1.14
N THR A 9 0.22 10.27 -1.86
CA THR A 9 -0.50 9.70 -3.01
C THR A 9 -0.06 10.41 -4.27
N PHE A 10 0.39 9.64 -5.26
CA PHE A 10 0.66 10.16 -6.61
C PHE A 10 -0.43 9.69 -7.55
N HIS A 11 -1.06 10.64 -8.23
CA HIS A 11 -1.98 10.36 -9.32
C HIS A 11 -1.26 10.56 -10.64
N VAL A 12 -1.07 9.48 -11.39
CA VAL A 12 -0.49 9.54 -12.74
C VAL A 12 -1.60 9.97 -13.70
N LYS A 13 -1.52 11.19 -14.21
CA LYS A 13 -2.51 11.74 -15.16
C LYS A 13 -2.41 11.02 -16.51
N ARG A 14 -3.12 9.89 -16.63
CA ARG A 14 -3.12 9.06 -17.85
C ARG A 14 -4.19 9.42 -18.86
N PHE A 15 -5.31 9.99 -18.43
CA PHE A 15 -6.41 10.29 -19.35
C PHE A 15 -6.34 11.73 -19.82
N ASN A 16 -6.24 11.89 -21.13
CA ASN A 16 -6.35 13.18 -21.78
C ASN A 16 -7.66 13.21 -22.56
N CYS A 17 -8.66 13.91 -22.01
CA CYS A 17 -9.95 14.12 -22.68
C CYS A 17 -10.11 15.61 -22.93
N SER A 18 -9.49 16.08 -24.01
CA SER A 18 -9.63 17.45 -24.51
C SER A 18 -10.62 17.50 -25.67
N ALA A 19 -11.01 18.70 -26.10
CA ALA A 19 -11.91 18.88 -27.25
C ALA A 19 -11.36 18.25 -28.54
N ARG A 20 -10.03 18.20 -28.69
CA ARG A 20 -9.36 17.74 -29.90
C ARG A 20 -8.76 16.34 -29.76
N TRP A 21 -8.26 16.00 -28.58
CA TRP A 21 -7.52 14.78 -28.33
C TRP A 21 -8.14 13.99 -27.19
N ARG A 22 -8.38 12.72 -27.48
CA ARG A 22 -8.91 11.72 -26.55
C ARG A 22 -7.95 10.55 -26.60
N GLU A 23 -7.15 10.39 -25.56
CA GLU A 23 -6.28 9.22 -25.42
C GLU A 23 -6.03 8.82 -23.96
N LYS A 24 -5.53 7.59 -23.80
CA LYS A 24 -4.92 7.11 -22.56
C LYS A 24 -3.41 7.03 -22.78
N ILE A 25 -2.65 7.77 -21.97
CA ILE A 25 -1.18 7.76 -21.96
C ILE A 25 -0.71 6.47 -21.30
N THR A 26 -0.07 5.61 -22.09
CA THR A 26 0.48 4.30 -21.66
C THR A 26 1.96 4.36 -21.32
N THR A 27 2.59 5.53 -21.37
CA THR A 27 4.00 5.69 -21.02
C THR A 27 4.30 5.09 -19.64
N LYS A 28 5.32 4.23 -19.58
CA LYS A 28 5.78 3.63 -18.33
C LYS A 28 6.42 4.70 -17.45
N VAL A 29 5.91 4.85 -16.24
CA VAL A 29 6.52 5.69 -15.20
C VAL A 29 7.30 4.75 -14.30
N ASN A 30 8.61 4.96 -14.20
CA ASN A 30 9.44 4.21 -13.27
C ASN A 30 9.38 4.88 -11.90
N PHE A 31 9.12 4.10 -10.86
CA PHE A 31 9.03 4.58 -9.48
C PHE A 31 9.66 3.55 -8.53
N PRO A 32 10.36 4.00 -7.47
CA PRO A 32 11.03 3.10 -6.54
C PRO A 32 10.03 2.41 -5.61
N LEU A 33 10.21 1.11 -5.37
CA LEU A 33 9.41 0.33 -4.41
C LEU A 33 9.72 0.73 -2.96
N THR A 34 10.94 1.15 -2.70
CA THR A 34 11.45 1.51 -1.38
C THR A 34 12.41 2.69 -1.51
N GLY A 35 12.46 3.55 -0.49
CA GLY A 35 13.50 4.58 -0.41
C GLY A 35 13.27 5.78 -1.33
N LEU A 36 12.01 6.12 -1.65
CA LEU A 36 11.70 7.36 -2.35
C LEU A 36 12.05 8.55 -1.47
N ASP A 37 13.13 9.26 -1.78
CA ASP A 37 13.52 10.47 -1.07
C ASP A 37 12.83 11.70 -1.66
N MET A 38 11.96 12.35 -0.89
CA MET A 38 11.24 13.56 -1.28
C MET A 38 11.99 14.86 -0.92
N SER A 39 13.18 14.77 -0.31
CA SER A 39 13.94 15.91 0.21
C SER A 39 14.25 16.95 -0.87
N GLU A 40 14.61 16.51 -2.09
CA GLU A 40 14.95 17.37 -3.23
C GLU A 40 13.78 18.30 -3.64
N TRP A 41 12.54 17.84 -3.46
CA TRP A 41 11.35 18.62 -3.79
C TRP A 41 10.76 19.36 -2.60
N CYS A 42 11.43 19.36 -1.44
CA CYS A 42 11.03 20.09 -0.25
C CYS A 42 11.71 21.46 -0.16
N ASP A 43 11.01 22.40 0.46
CA ASP A 43 11.65 23.68 0.79
C ASP A 43 12.67 23.46 1.92
N LYS A 44 13.83 24.13 1.88
CA LYS A 44 14.86 24.00 2.94
C LYS A 44 14.38 24.54 4.28
N GLU A 45 13.46 25.49 4.23
CA GLU A 45 12.82 26.09 5.41
C GLU A 45 11.58 25.30 5.88
N SER A 46 11.23 24.23 5.15
CA SER A 46 10.08 23.39 5.46
C SER A 46 10.23 22.68 6.80
N PRO A 47 9.17 22.64 7.63
CA PRO A 47 9.11 21.78 8.81
C PRO A 47 9.34 20.29 8.48
N ALA A 48 9.08 19.87 7.24
CA ALA A 48 9.34 18.50 6.81
C ALA A 48 10.84 18.14 6.82
N MET A 49 11.72 19.14 6.64
CA MET A 49 13.18 19.00 6.61
C MET A 49 13.84 19.26 7.97
N GLN A 50 13.19 20.02 8.85
CA GLN A 50 13.79 20.51 10.10
C GLN A 50 13.33 19.75 11.37
N GLY A 51 12.32 18.88 11.26
CA GLY A 51 11.80 18.13 12.40
C GLY A 51 12.75 17.01 12.88
N PRO A 52 12.71 16.62 14.17
CA PRO A 52 13.44 15.46 14.69
C PRO A 52 13.04 14.14 13.99
N ASP A 53 11.82 14.09 13.45
CA ASP A 53 11.27 12.97 12.67
C ASP A 53 11.43 13.20 11.15
N GLY A 54 12.35 14.09 10.74
CA GLY A 54 12.52 14.69 9.40
C GLY A 54 12.84 13.75 8.24
N SER A 55 12.54 12.45 8.36
CA SER A 55 12.60 11.50 7.26
C SER A 55 11.70 11.97 6.12
N CYS A 56 12.29 12.35 5.00
CA CYS A 56 11.57 12.63 3.75
C CYS A 56 11.46 11.37 2.89
N VAL A 57 11.76 10.20 3.47
CA VAL A 57 11.87 8.93 2.76
C VAL A 57 10.56 8.17 2.86
N TYR A 58 10.11 7.63 1.72
CA TYR A 58 8.87 6.88 1.60
C TYR A 58 9.10 5.50 1.00
N ASP A 59 8.26 4.55 1.41
CA ASP A 59 8.16 3.23 0.78
C ASP A 59 6.81 3.07 0.10
N LEU A 60 6.82 2.44 -1.07
CA LEU A 60 5.60 2.09 -1.76
C LEU A 60 4.89 0.99 -0.97
N TYR A 61 3.59 1.17 -0.74
CA TYR A 61 2.77 0.15 -0.10
C TYR A 61 1.57 -0.28 -0.95
N GLY A 62 1.20 0.49 -1.97
CA GLY A 62 0.11 0.14 -2.86
C GLY A 62 0.18 0.83 -4.22
N VAL A 63 -0.36 0.17 -5.24
CA VAL A 63 -0.53 0.70 -6.59
C VAL A 63 -1.94 0.32 -7.06
N VAL A 64 -2.71 1.29 -7.54
CA VAL A 64 -3.90 1.00 -8.34
C VAL A 64 -3.50 1.01 -9.79
N ASN A 65 -3.81 -0.07 -10.49
CA ASN A 65 -3.61 -0.24 -11.92
C ASN A 65 -4.93 -0.04 -12.65
N HIS A 66 -4.86 0.55 -13.85
CA HIS A 66 -6.01 0.64 -14.75
C HIS A 66 -5.68 -0.04 -16.07
N TYR A 67 -6.39 -1.12 -16.38
CA TYR A 67 -6.33 -1.84 -17.64
C TYR A 67 -7.43 -1.34 -18.59
N GLY A 68 -7.23 -1.49 -19.90
CA GLY A 68 -8.18 -0.99 -20.90
C GLY A 68 -7.93 0.45 -21.33
N GLY A 69 -8.92 1.07 -21.97
CA GLY A 69 -8.80 2.30 -22.74
C GLY A 69 -9.62 3.46 -22.18
N MET A 70 -10.06 4.35 -23.06
CA MET A 70 -10.84 5.53 -22.66
C MET A 70 -12.32 5.28 -22.43
N THR A 71 -12.86 4.29 -23.12
CA THR A 71 -14.31 4.00 -23.16
C THR A 71 -14.72 2.99 -22.09
N GLY A 72 -13.74 2.38 -21.43
CA GLY A 72 -13.93 1.35 -20.43
C GLY A 72 -12.58 0.79 -20.00
N GLY A 73 -12.57 0.21 -18.82
CA GLY A 73 -11.37 -0.39 -18.26
C GLY A 73 -11.67 -1.09 -16.95
N HIS A 74 -10.63 -1.74 -16.43
CA HIS A 74 -10.70 -2.54 -15.22
C HIS A 74 -9.65 -2.09 -14.23
N TYR A 75 -10.05 -1.92 -12.97
CA TYR A 75 -9.17 -1.46 -11.91
C TYR A 75 -8.77 -2.64 -11.03
N VAL A 76 -7.46 -2.76 -10.80
CA VAL A 76 -6.85 -3.81 -10.00
C VAL A 76 -5.89 -3.15 -9.03
N ALA A 77 -5.79 -3.64 -7.80
CA ALA A 77 -4.86 -3.11 -6.81
C ALA A 77 -3.69 -4.06 -6.58
N THR A 78 -2.48 -3.53 -6.48
CA THR A 78 -1.29 -4.27 -6.07
C THR A 78 -0.82 -3.71 -4.75
N CYS A 79 -0.84 -4.51 -3.68
CA CYS A 79 -0.51 -4.06 -2.32
C CYS A 79 0.65 -4.89 -1.75
N LYS A 80 1.50 -4.21 -0.98
CA LYS A 80 2.56 -4.85 -0.20
C LYS A 80 1.95 -5.48 1.03
N ALA A 81 2.14 -6.79 1.20
CA ALA A 81 1.70 -7.49 2.39
C ALA A 81 2.66 -7.17 3.56
N THR A 82 2.08 -6.76 4.68
CA THR A 82 2.75 -6.73 5.98
C THR A 82 2.37 -7.96 6.77
N VAL A 83 3.33 -8.54 7.49
CA VAL A 83 3.04 -9.63 8.41
C VAL A 83 2.25 -9.01 9.57
N CYS A 84 0.99 -9.40 9.71
CA CYS A 84 0.24 -9.13 10.92
C CYS A 84 0.89 -9.89 12.07
N SER A 85 1.03 -9.23 13.22
CA SER A 85 1.50 -9.88 14.45
C SER A 85 0.63 -11.12 14.77
N PRO A 86 1.14 -12.12 15.51
CA PRO A 86 0.42 -13.36 15.80
C PRO A 86 -0.94 -13.17 16.51
N ASP A 87 -1.11 -12.04 17.19
CA ASP A 87 -2.35 -11.58 17.84
C ASP A 87 -3.30 -10.83 16.89
N GLY A 88 -2.93 -10.67 15.62
CA GLY A 88 -3.66 -9.88 14.64
C GLY A 88 -3.58 -8.37 14.86
N SER A 89 -2.75 -7.90 15.80
CA SER A 89 -2.54 -6.46 16.00
C SER A 89 -1.49 -5.97 14.99
N GLU A 90 -1.93 -5.19 14.01
CA GLU A 90 -1.00 -4.30 13.34
C GLU A 90 -0.86 -3.05 14.20
N GLU A 91 0.36 -2.50 14.26
CA GLU A 91 0.56 -1.11 14.66
C GLU A 91 -0.04 -0.23 13.53
N LEU A 92 -1.37 -0.12 13.52
CA LEU A 92 -2.16 0.68 12.61
C LEU A 92 -1.77 2.14 12.85
N GLY A 93 -0.81 2.61 12.07
CA GLY A 93 -0.34 4.00 12.14
C GLY A 93 -1.45 5.01 11.83
N TYR A 94 -2.54 4.59 11.15
CA TYR A 94 -3.66 5.46 10.78
C TYR A 94 -4.98 4.68 10.72
N ASN A 95 -5.93 5.05 11.58
CA ASN A 95 -7.33 4.66 11.45
C ASN A 95 -8.03 5.65 10.50
N PHE A 96 -8.52 5.16 9.35
CA PHE A 96 -9.31 5.98 8.41
C PHE A 96 -10.64 6.48 9.01
N ASN A 97 -11.07 5.91 10.14
CA ASN A 97 -12.31 6.27 10.84
C ASN A 97 -12.16 7.34 11.95
N GLY A 98 -11.02 8.02 12.07
CA GLY A 98 -10.94 9.29 12.81
C GLY A 98 -11.09 9.22 14.35
N THR A 99 -10.99 8.07 15.00
CA THR A 99 -10.88 8.03 16.47
C THR A 99 -9.42 8.11 16.89
N CYS A 100 -8.92 9.34 17.07
CA CYS A 100 -7.71 9.61 17.85
C CYS A 100 -8.06 9.52 19.33
N ASN A 101 -7.69 8.45 20.02
CA ASN A 101 -7.66 8.46 21.49
C ASN A 101 -6.21 8.45 21.95
N GLY A 102 -5.71 9.65 22.20
CA GLY A 102 -4.73 9.85 23.26
C GLY A 102 -5.44 9.70 24.61
N GLU A 103 -4.65 9.31 25.60
CA GLU A 103 -4.92 9.26 27.04
C GLU A 103 -5.48 7.95 27.61
N SER A 104 -4.63 7.42 28.50
CA SER A 104 -4.75 6.30 29.41
C SER A 104 -6.02 6.28 30.25
N GLY A 105 -6.69 5.14 30.30
CA GLY A 105 -7.73 4.87 31.31
C GLY A 105 -8.43 3.54 31.08
N ALA A 106 -8.39 2.68 32.08
CA ALA A 106 -8.99 1.34 32.15
C ALA A 106 -10.38 1.19 31.47
N GLY A 107 -10.54 0.10 30.70
CA GLY A 107 -11.84 -0.36 30.22
C GLY A 107 -11.74 -1.09 28.88
N VAL A 108 -11.62 -2.41 28.90
CA VAL A 108 -11.70 -3.24 27.68
C VAL A 108 -13.16 -3.32 27.24
N GLU A 109 -13.55 -2.49 26.27
CA GLU A 109 -14.73 -2.75 25.45
C GLU A 109 -14.30 -3.14 24.04
N THR A 110 -14.48 -4.42 23.74
CA THR A 110 -14.19 -5.04 22.45
C THR A 110 -15.21 -4.55 21.41
N VAL A 111 -14.89 -3.50 20.67
CA VAL A 111 -15.71 -3.09 19.52
C VAL A 111 -15.44 -4.07 18.37
N GLN A 112 -16.34 -5.04 18.20
CA GLN A 112 -16.39 -5.89 17.02
C GLN A 112 -16.66 -5.03 15.78
N SER A 113 -15.62 -4.76 14.98
CA SER A 113 -15.77 -4.22 13.63
C SER A 113 -16.41 -5.29 12.75
N GLY A 114 -17.70 -5.10 12.47
CA GLY A 114 -18.54 -6.03 11.74
C GLY A 114 -18.24 -6.09 10.25
N TRP A 115 -17.20 -6.83 9.86
CA TRP A 115 -17.17 -7.48 8.56
C TRP A 115 -17.93 -8.81 8.67
N ARG A 116 -19.27 -8.76 8.61
CA ARG A 116 -20.05 -10.00 8.43
C ARG A 116 -19.93 -10.41 6.97
N LEU A 117 -18.95 -11.26 6.67
CA LEU A 117 -18.85 -11.97 5.40
C LEU A 117 -20.13 -12.81 5.24
N GLY A 118 -21.02 -12.35 4.36
CA GLY A 118 -22.25 -13.05 4.00
C GLY A 118 -21.93 -14.46 3.54
N ARG A 119 -22.27 -15.45 4.35
CA ARG A 119 -22.04 -16.87 4.09
C ARG A 119 -23.06 -17.35 3.07
N ASN A 120 -22.75 -17.22 1.78
CA ASN A 120 -23.49 -17.92 0.73
C ASN A 120 -23.01 -19.38 0.70
N LYS A 121 -23.95 -20.32 0.77
CA LYS A 121 -23.74 -21.70 1.26
C LYS A 121 -23.19 -22.69 0.20
N ASP A 122 -22.70 -22.22 -0.94
CA ASP A 122 -22.49 -23.06 -2.12
C ASP A 122 -21.09 -22.96 -2.76
N LYS A 123 -19.96 -22.96 -2.01
CA LYS A 123 -18.59 -22.99 -2.61
C LYS A 123 -17.51 -23.71 -1.78
N GLU A 124 -17.83 -24.83 -1.14
CA GLU A 124 -16.91 -25.52 -0.21
C GLU A 124 -15.63 -26.11 -0.87
N SER A 125 -15.63 -26.36 -2.18
CA SER A 125 -14.47 -26.91 -2.91
C SER A 125 -13.44 -25.84 -3.33
N THR A 126 -13.87 -24.65 -3.74
CA THR A 126 -12.97 -23.57 -4.23
C THR A 126 -12.31 -22.80 -3.07
N THR A 127 -13.01 -22.67 -1.93
CA THR A 127 -12.50 -21.99 -0.73
C THR A 127 -11.27 -22.69 -0.12
N SER A 128 -11.20 -24.02 -0.23
CA SER A 128 -10.10 -24.80 0.33
C SER A 128 -8.77 -24.57 -0.41
N GLN A 129 -8.83 -24.46 -1.75
CA GLN A 129 -7.65 -24.18 -2.58
C GLN A 129 -7.13 -22.75 -2.39
N ALA A 130 -8.03 -21.76 -2.35
CA ALA A 130 -7.65 -20.36 -2.10
C ALA A 130 -6.98 -20.17 -0.73
N LYS A 131 -7.47 -20.88 0.30
CA LYS A 131 -6.90 -20.84 1.66
C LYS A 131 -5.51 -21.47 1.72
N LEU A 132 -5.28 -22.55 0.98
CA LEU A 132 -3.97 -23.19 0.85
C LEU A 132 -2.97 -22.30 0.09
N ILE A 133 -3.40 -21.66 -1.01
CA ILE A 133 -2.57 -20.72 -1.77
C ILE A 133 -2.21 -19.51 -0.91
N ALA A 134 -3.18 -18.91 -0.21
CA ALA A 134 -2.92 -17.79 0.70
C ALA A 134 -1.95 -18.17 1.83
N ALA A 135 -2.11 -19.36 2.43
CA ALA A 135 -1.19 -19.86 3.46
C ALA A 135 0.21 -20.15 2.91
N ALA A 136 0.31 -20.68 1.69
CA ALA A 136 1.58 -20.92 1.01
C ALA A 136 2.27 -19.60 0.62
N SER A 137 1.52 -18.62 0.12
CA SER A 137 2.03 -17.28 -0.18
C SER A 137 2.48 -16.55 1.10
N ALA A 138 1.74 -16.68 2.21
CA ALA A 138 2.14 -16.13 3.50
C ALA A 138 3.42 -16.79 4.06
N ARG A 139 3.60 -18.11 3.86
CA ARG A 139 4.85 -18.81 4.22
C ARG A 139 6.01 -18.39 3.31
N ALA A 140 5.80 -18.34 2.00
CA ALA A 140 6.80 -17.86 1.05
C ALA A 140 7.21 -16.41 1.32
N ALA A 141 6.27 -15.57 1.78
CA ALA A 141 6.53 -14.21 2.24
C ALA A 141 7.37 -14.14 3.52
N ALA A 142 7.18 -15.09 4.44
CA ALA A 142 7.96 -15.18 5.67
C ALA A 142 9.38 -15.69 5.43
N GLU A 143 9.60 -16.48 4.36
CA GLU A 143 10.89 -17.07 4.01
C GLU A 143 11.69 -16.24 2.99
N SER A 144 11.03 -15.36 2.23
CA SER A 144 11.67 -14.48 1.24
C SER A 144 12.23 -13.20 1.88
N PRO A 145 13.45 -12.76 1.53
CA PRO A 145 13.96 -11.46 1.93
C PRO A 145 13.25 -10.29 1.22
N GLU A 146 12.60 -10.57 0.08
CA GLU A 146 11.81 -9.57 -0.65
C GLU A 146 10.38 -9.51 -0.12
N PRO A 147 9.79 -8.29 -0.04
CA PRO A 147 8.43 -8.13 0.45
C PRO A 147 7.43 -8.84 -0.46
N LEU A 148 6.47 -9.56 0.14
CA LEU A 148 5.36 -10.15 -0.60
C LEU A 148 4.46 -9.04 -1.16
N TRP A 149 4.19 -9.09 -2.45
CA TRP A 149 3.19 -8.27 -3.10
C TRP A 149 2.03 -9.15 -3.55
N LEU A 150 0.83 -8.62 -3.37
CA LEU A 150 -0.42 -9.27 -3.76
C LEU A 150 -1.15 -8.37 -4.74
N GLN A 151 -1.68 -8.97 -5.81
CA GLN A 151 -2.59 -8.33 -6.74
C GLN A 151 -4.02 -8.75 -6.38
N PHE A 152 -4.92 -7.77 -6.32
CA PHE A 152 -6.33 -7.88 -6.01
C PHE A 152 -7.13 -7.48 -7.24
N ASP A 153 -7.73 -8.47 -7.89
CA ASP A 153 -8.56 -8.37 -9.07
C ASP A 153 -9.96 -8.89 -8.72
N ASP A 154 -10.83 -7.98 -8.27
CA ASP A 154 -12.16 -8.29 -7.71
C ASP A 154 -12.11 -9.39 -6.64
N ASP A 155 -12.62 -10.58 -6.96
CA ASP A 155 -12.67 -11.75 -6.06
C ASP A 155 -11.37 -12.56 -6.06
N LEU A 156 -10.43 -12.25 -6.95
CA LEU A 156 -9.17 -12.97 -7.15
C LEU A 156 -8.00 -12.24 -6.48
N VAL A 157 -7.23 -12.96 -5.67
CA VAL A 157 -6.03 -12.44 -5.01
C VAL A 157 -4.85 -13.36 -5.31
N GLU A 158 -3.79 -12.80 -5.90
CA GLU A 158 -2.65 -13.57 -6.39
C GLU A 158 -1.31 -12.92 -5.98
N PRO A 159 -0.28 -13.71 -5.66
CA PRO A 159 1.05 -13.17 -5.44
C PRO A 159 1.66 -12.65 -6.75
N ILE A 160 2.33 -11.49 -6.68
CA ILE A 160 3.03 -10.89 -7.81
C ILE A 160 4.50 -10.61 -7.45
N PRO A 161 5.48 -10.92 -8.33
CA PRO A 161 6.88 -10.58 -8.08
C PRO A 161 7.09 -9.05 -8.00
N PRO A 162 7.97 -8.53 -7.12
CA PRO A 162 8.21 -7.09 -6.97
C PRO A 162 8.54 -6.37 -8.29
N LYS A 163 9.30 -7.02 -9.18
CA LYS A 163 9.64 -6.52 -10.51
C LYS A 163 8.43 -6.19 -11.41
N ASN A 164 7.28 -6.81 -11.15
CA ASN A 164 6.06 -6.63 -11.94
C ASN A 164 5.12 -5.56 -11.35
N VAL A 165 5.41 -5.05 -10.14
CA VAL A 165 4.63 -3.96 -9.52
C VAL A 165 4.75 -2.66 -10.35
N VAL A 166 5.93 -2.41 -10.92
CA VAL A 166 6.18 -1.25 -11.77
C VAL A 166 5.71 -1.53 -13.20
N SER A 167 4.52 -1.02 -13.53
CA SER A 167 3.86 -1.27 -14.81
C SER A 167 3.41 0.01 -15.52
N GLU A 168 3.13 -0.09 -16.82
CA GLU A 168 2.47 0.96 -17.61
C GLU A 168 1.01 1.21 -17.17
N MET A 169 0.42 0.27 -16.44
CA MET A 169 -0.96 0.35 -15.98
C MET A 169 -1.08 1.10 -14.65
N ALA A 170 0.03 1.33 -13.95
CA ALA A 170 0.07 2.02 -12.67
C ALA A 170 -0.55 3.42 -12.79
N TYR A 171 -1.63 3.65 -12.05
CA TYR A 171 -2.49 4.83 -12.15
C TYR A 171 -2.45 5.69 -10.89
N VAL A 172 -2.57 5.07 -9.71
CA VAL A 172 -2.40 5.74 -8.43
C VAL A 172 -1.34 5.00 -7.63
N LEU A 173 -0.36 5.72 -7.10
CA LEU A 173 0.71 5.18 -6.26
C LEU A 173 0.49 5.64 -4.84
N PHE A 174 0.63 4.73 -3.89
CA PHE A 174 0.51 5.02 -2.47
C PHE A 174 1.82 4.72 -1.76
N TYR A 175 2.36 5.77 -1.14
CA TYR A 175 3.62 5.78 -0.43
C TYR A 175 3.38 6.06 1.04
N ARG A 176 4.05 5.31 1.91
CA ARG A 176 4.03 5.52 3.37
C ARG A 176 5.38 6.07 3.81
N ARG A 177 5.33 7.13 4.61
CA ARG A 177 6.51 7.78 5.18
C ARG A 177 7.23 6.80 6.13
N ARG A 178 8.54 6.67 5.98
CA ARG A 178 9.38 5.93 6.93
C ARG A 178 9.51 6.76 8.20
N ARG A 179 8.96 6.28 9.31
CA ARG A 179 9.24 6.84 10.64
C ARG A 179 10.21 5.91 11.34
N ILE A 180 11.39 6.42 11.69
CA ILE A 180 12.40 5.64 12.40
C ILE A 180 12.03 5.64 13.88
N SER A 181 11.90 4.45 14.46
CA SER A 181 11.69 4.22 15.89
C SER A 181 12.64 3.12 16.35
N SER A 182 12.86 3.01 17.66
CA SER A 182 13.65 1.91 18.24
C SER A 182 13.13 0.53 17.84
N SER A 183 11.82 0.39 17.64
CA SER A 183 11.16 -0.85 17.22
C SER A 183 11.39 -1.23 15.75
N ASN A 184 11.74 -0.29 14.86
CA ASN A 184 11.87 -0.56 13.43
C ASN A 184 13.22 -0.19 12.81
N ILE A 185 14.14 0.37 13.59
CA ILE A 185 15.46 0.81 13.10
C ILE A 185 16.26 -0.33 12.46
N ALA A 186 16.22 -1.53 13.05
CA ALA A 186 16.90 -2.71 12.53
C ALA A 186 16.32 -3.20 11.18
N LYS A 187 15.04 -2.94 10.93
CA LYS A 187 14.38 -3.26 9.65
C LYS A 187 14.85 -2.34 8.54
N TYR A 188 15.10 -1.06 8.86
CA TYR A 188 15.52 -0.08 7.87
C TYR A 188 17.03 -0.06 7.64
N SER A 189 17.86 -0.50 8.60
CA SER A 189 19.31 -0.61 8.41
C SER A 189 19.73 -1.67 7.39
N THR A 190 18.85 -2.61 7.04
CA THR A 190 19.12 -3.67 6.06
C THR A 190 18.57 -3.37 4.66
N LEU A 191 17.99 -2.18 4.46
CA LEU A 191 17.34 -1.77 3.20
C LEU A 191 18.12 -0.70 2.43
N GLU A 192 19.39 -0.47 2.80
CA GLU A 192 20.35 0.41 2.10
C GLU A 192 21.03 -0.28 0.91
#